data_AF-A0A024UFC9-F1
#
_entry.id   AF-A0A024UFC9-F1
#
_cell.length_a   1.000
_cell.length_b   1.000
_cell.length_c   1.000
_cell.angle_alpha   90.00
_cell.angle_beta   90.00
_cell.angle_gamma   90.00
#
_symmetry.space_group_name_H-M   'P 1'
#
loop_
_entity.id
_entity.type
_entity.pdbx_description
1 polymer ?
#
loop_
_entity_poly.entity_id
_entity_poly.type
_entity_poly.pdbx_seq_one_letter_code
_entity_poly.pdbx_strand_id
1 'polypeptide(L)'
;MDCAVNVGLRCQEVLMSVFEYQQGFPRDVVEVTRAVTFAEDAVELFHQDARRLVLPGTEQKAFFTAVVKLQNSVERWLAERGSSGVSRLLRIQPRMSIALFIWSASTNNLSLLRSLDIPKNDRYGRLATALAAWHGHLDALVYLSHHVPIQSLPHGVVDGAAARGHLDTVRFLCTCGASVWRPVNVAASCGHLHVVQYLHANKIGRLLATALDNAVEGGHLNVVDYLRRHHVADTCSSRAFIAAVAKGHAAMVHYLVQENLAPVTNSAIDVAKFNGDHEMVQFLLSAGRRQSGRAE
;
A
#
# COMPACT_ATOMS: atom_id res chain seq x y z
N MET A 1 -3.85 36.97 -22.63
CA MET A 1 -3.95 37.17 -21.17
C MET A 1 -3.46 35.95 -20.37
N ASP A 2 -3.00 34.87 -21.02
CA ASP A 2 -2.65 33.59 -20.36
C ASP A 2 -1.24 33.50 -19.74
N CYS A 3 -0.34 34.44 -20.00
CA CYS A 3 1.00 34.43 -19.38
C CYS A 3 1.02 35.04 -17.98
N ALA A 4 0.22 36.08 -17.71
CA ALA A 4 0.22 36.76 -16.41
C ALA A 4 -0.44 35.93 -15.30
N VAL A 5 -1.51 35.20 -15.63
CA VAL A 5 -2.16 34.24 -14.71
C VAL A 5 -1.21 33.08 -14.38
N ASN A 6 -0.38 32.65 -15.32
CA ASN A 6 0.61 31.58 -15.10
C ASN A 6 1.78 31.98 -14.20
N VAL A 7 2.17 33.26 -14.15
CA VAL A 7 3.27 33.75 -13.29
C VAL A 7 2.76 33.99 -11.86
N GLY A 8 1.57 34.57 -11.69
CA GLY A 8 0.96 34.75 -10.37
C GLY A 8 0.64 33.45 -9.64
N LEU A 9 0.38 32.36 -10.39
CA LEU A 9 0.07 31.03 -9.83
C LEU A 9 1.32 30.18 -9.52
N ARG A 10 2.53 30.60 -9.92
CA ARG A 10 3.80 29.94 -9.55
C ARG A 10 4.49 30.61 -8.37
N CYS A 11 4.21 31.88 -8.11
CA CYS A 11 4.69 32.58 -6.93
C CYS A 11 3.66 32.43 -5.81
N GLN A 12 3.97 31.55 -4.85
CA GLN A 12 3.22 31.39 -3.60
C GLN A 12 2.95 32.74 -2.92
N GLU A 13 3.90 33.67 -2.99
CA GLU A 13 3.77 35.03 -2.46
C GLU A 13 2.70 35.84 -3.20
N VAL A 14 2.59 35.74 -4.52
CA VAL A 14 1.59 36.49 -5.31
C VAL A 14 0.19 35.95 -5.08
N LEU A 15 0.03 34.62 -4.97
CA LEU A 15 -1.23 34.01 -4.55
C LEU A 15 -1.63 34.45 -3.13
N MET A 16 -0.68 34.41 -2.18
CA MET A 16 -0.92 34.88 -0.81
C MET A 16 -1.32 36.35 -0.76
N SER A 17 -0.63 37.22 -1.51
CA SER A 17 -0.95 38.66 -1.57
C SER A 17 -2.29 38.94 -2.24
N VAL A 18 -2.67 38.19 -3.28
CA VAL A 18 -3.98 38.30 -3.94
C VAL A 18 -5.10 37.81 -3.01
N PHE A 19 -4.87 36.75 -2.23
CA PHE A 19 -5.84 36.24 -1.25
C PHE A 19 -5.94 37.11 0.00
N GLU A 20 -4.87 37.77 0.42
CA GLU A 20 -4.90 38.75 1.53
C GLU A 20 -5.68 40.02 1.17
N TYR A 21 -5.72 40.40 -0.12
CA TYR A 21 -6.41 41.63 -0.57
C TYR A 21 -7.89 41.44 -0.93
N GLN A 22 -8.36 40.21 -1.16
CA GLN A 22 -9.78 39.95 -1.44
C GLN A 22 -10.54 39.63 -0.15
N GLN A 23 -11.27 40.62 0.39
CA GLN A 23 -12.21 40.37 1.48
C GLN A 23 -13.21 39.27 1.08
N GLY A 24 -13.22 38.17 1.85
CA GLY A 24 -14.11 37.02 1.65
C GLY A 24 -13.41 35.72 1.23
N PHE A 25 -12.09 35.73 1.00
CA PHE A 25 -11.33 34.49 0.80
C PHE A 25 -10.83 33.93 2.13
N PRO A 26 -11.20 32.69 2.51
CA PRO A 26 -10.85 32.17 3.83
C PRO A 26 -9.47 31.49 3.80
N ARG A 27 -8.78 31.53 4.96
CA ARG A 27 -7.42 30.94 5.16
C ARG A 27 -7.38 29.43 4.85
N ASP A 28 -8.53 28.78 4.88
CA ASP A 28 -8.76 27.37 4.58
C ASP A 28 -8.34 26.98 3.14
N VAL A 29 -8.53 27.87 2.15
CA VAL A 29 -8.13 27.62 0.74
C VAL A 29 -6.61 27.54 0.60
N VAL A 30 -5.87 28.34 1.36
CA VAL A 30 -4.39 28.32 1.36
C VAL A 30 -3.86 27.00 1.90
N GLU A 31 -4.49 26.48 2.96
CA GLU A 31 -4.11 25.20 3.56
C GLU A 31 -4.32 24.04 2.58
N VAL A 32 -5.48 23.99 1.93
CA VAL A 32 -5.80 23.00 0.90
C VAL A 32 -4.82 23.11 -0.27
N THR A 33 -4.55 24.33 -0.76
CA THR A 33 -3.63 24.54 -1.88
C THR A 33 -2.19 24.10 -1.57
N ARG A 34 -1.69 24.30 -0.34
CA ARG A 34 -0.35 23.83 0.06
C ARG A 34 -0.27 22.31 0.18
N ALA A 35 -1.31 21.67 0.72
CA ALA A 35 -1.35 20.22 0.83
C ALA A 35 -1.36 19.54 -0.55
N VAL A 36 -1.96 20.22 -1.54
CA VAL A 36 -2.07 19.77 -2.92
C VAL A 36 -0.75 19.88 -3.68
N THR A 37 -0.04 21.01 -3.61
CA THR A 37 1.28 21.15 -4.28
C THR A 37 2.28 20.13 -3.75
N PHE A 38 2.26 19.88 -2.43
CA PHE A 38 3.07 18.83 -1.81
C PHE A 38 2.69 17.42 -2.30
N ALA A 39 1.41 17.17 -2.55
CA ALA A 39 0.95 15.91 -3.13
C ALA A 39 1.35 15.77 -4.60
N GLU A 40 1.35 16.84 -5.41
CA GLU A 40 1.84 16.82 -6.79
C GLU A 40 3.34 16.46 -6.85
N ASP A 41 4.16 17.06 -5.99
CA ASP A 41 5.60 16.73 -5.88
C ASP A 41 5.80 15.26 -5.45
N ALA A 42 5.00 14.78 -4.48
CA ALA A 42 5.06 13.40 -4.02
C ALA A 42 4.62 12.41 -5.13
N VAL A 43 3.64 12.78 -5.94
CA VAL A 43 3.20 12.02 -7.13
C VAL A 43 4.28 11.96 -8.19
N GLU A 44 5.04 13.03 -8.39
CA GLU A 44 6.16 13.08 -9.35
C GLU A 44 7.37 12.25 -8.88
N LEU A 45 7.61 12.18 -7.56
CA LEU A 45 8.57 11.24 -6.95
C LEU A 45 8.13 9.78 -7.10
N PHE A 46 6.86 9.48 -6.81
CA PHE A 46 6.29 8.13 -6.96
C PHE A 46 6.38 7.61 -8.42
N HIS A 47 6.40 8.52 -9.40
CA HIS A 47 6.48 8.22 -10.83
C HIS A 47 7.86 7.72 -11.27
N GLN A 48 8.98 8.18 -10.69
CA GLN A 48 10.32 7.76 -11.12
C GLN A 48 10.57 6.25 -10.87
N ASP A 49 9.89 5.70 -9.86
CA ASP A 49 9.99 4.29 -9.44
C ASP A 49 8.77 3.43 -9.79
N ALA A 50 7.80 3.98 -10.53
CA ALA A 50 6.52 3.36 -10.87
C ALA A 50 6.61 2.07 -11.72
N ARG A 51 7.80 1.63 -12.15
CA ARG A 51 8.00 0.29 -12.73
C ARG A 51 7.83 -0.83 -11.70
N ARG A 52 7.89 -0.52 -10.40
CA ARG A 52 7.84 -1.56 -9.35
C ARG A 52 6.77 -1.38 -8.29
N LEU A 53 6.23 -0.18 -8.01
CA LEU A 53 5.25 0.03 -6.91
C LEU A 53 5.69 -0.61 -5.56
N VAL A 54 6.99 -0.90 -5.45
CA VAL A 54 7.73 -1.39 -4.30
C VAL A 54 8.75 -0.30 -4.07
N LEU A 55 8.28 0.80 -3.50
CA LEU A 55 9.18 1.86 -3.05
C LEU A 55 9.92 1.38 -1.80
N PRO A 56 11.17 1.81 -1.58
CA PRO A 56 11.80 1.72 -0.27
C PRO A 56 10.87 2.35 0.79
N GLY A 57 10.83 1.78 2.00
CA GLY A 57 9.82 2.14 3.01
C GLY A 57 9.80 3.63 3.41
N THR A 58 10.87 4.38 3.19
CA THR A 58 10.98 5.82 3.49
C THR A 58 10.20 6.69 2.50
N GLU A 59 10.31 6.41 1.20
CA GLU A 59 9.62 7.19 0.15
C GLU A 59 8.14 6.87 0.09
N GLN A 60 7.79 5.59 0.27
CA GLN A 60 6.40 5.17 0.42
C GLN A 60 5.72 5.88 1.60
N LYS A 61 6.41 5.98 2.74
CA LYS A 61 5.92 6.68 3.93
C LYS A 61 5.74 8.19 3.68
N ALA A 62 6.67 8.84 2.98
CA ALA A 62 6.55 10.25 2.64
C ALA A 62 5.35 10.53 1.71
N PHE A 63 5.19 9.72 0.66
CA PHE A 63 4.06 9.81 -0.26
C PHE A 63 2.72 9.63 0.46
N PHE A 64 2.58 8.57 1.28
CA PHE A 64 1.34 8.36 2.04
C PHE A 64 1.09 9.46 3.07
N THR A 65 2.14 9.99 3.69
CA THR A 65 2.00 11.15 4.60
C THR A 65 1.47 12.37 3.85
N ALA A 66 1.91 12.60 2.60
CA ALA A 66 1.39 13.65 1.74
C ALA A 66 -0.09 13.44 1.42
N VAL A 67 -0.47 12.22 1.03
CA VAL A 67 -1.86 11.86 0.70
C VAL A 67 -2.78 12.02 1.92
N VAL A 68 -2.35 11.59 3.12
CA VAL A 68 -3.14 11.75 4.36
C VAL A 68 -3.28 13.22 4.76
N LYS A 69 -2.22 14.02 4.59
CA LYS A 69 -2.30 15.49 4.83
C LYS A 69 -3.30 16.14 3.88
N LEU A 70 -3.20 15.82 2.59
CA LEU A 70 -4.15 16.28 1.58
C LEU A 70 -5.58 15.88 1.96
N GLN A 71 -5.77 14.63 2.38
CA GLN A 71 -7.07 14.13 2.79
C GLN A 71 -7.68 14.93 3.93
N ASN A 72 -6.93 15.12 5.03
CA ASN A 72 -7.44 15.85 6.18
C ASN A 72 -7.81 17.30 5.84
N SER A 73 -7.02 17.98 5.00
CA SER A 73 -7.31 19.36 4.59
C SER A 73 -8.53 19.44 3.67
N VAL A 74 -8.66 18.52 2.70
CA VAL A 74 -9.80 18.49 1.76
C VAL A 74 -11.10 18.09 2.47
N GLU A 75 -11.08 17.12 3.38
CA GLU A 75 -12.26 16.70 4.14
C GLU A 75 -12.83 17.82 5.00
N ARG A 76 -11.97 18.51 5.77
CA ARG A 76 -12.38 19.66 6.59
C ARG A 76 -13.01 20.75 5.73
N TRP A 77 -12.36 21.07 4.62
CA TRP A 77 -12.83 22.11 3.72
C TRP A 77 -14.18 21.75 3.05
N LEU A 78 -14.34 20.50 2.62
CA LEU A 78 -15.60 20.01 2.05
C LEU A 78 -16.73 19.99 3.08
N ALA A 79 -16.44 19.65 4.34
CA ALA A 79 -17.44 19.68 5.41
C ALA A 79 -18.00 21.10 5.65
N GLU A 80 -17.17 22.13 5.51
CA GLU A 80 -17.58 23.53 5.70
C GLU A 80 -18.25 24.15 4.46
N ARG A 81 -17.81 23.77 3.24
CA ARG A 81 -18.19 24.47 2.00
C ARG A 81 -19.13 23.66 1.09
N GLY A 82 -19.22 22.36 1.30
CA GLY A 82 -20.00 21.44 0.48
C GLY A 82 -19.57 21.41 -0.99
N SER A 83 -20.38 20.76 -1.84
CA SER A 83 -20.12 20.62 -3.28
C SER A 83 -20.12 21.96 -4.03
N SER A 84 -20.88 22.95 -3.57
CA SER A 84 -20.91 24.29 -4.17
C SER A 84 -19.58 25.05 -4.03
N GLY A 85 -18.81 24.73 -2.98
CA GLY A 85 -17.46 25.23 -2.77
C GLY A 85 -16.50 24.74 -3.85
N VAL A 86 -16.62 23.47 -4.26
CA VAL A 86 -15.76 22.85 -5.28
C VAL A 86 -15.84 23.61 -6.59
N SER A 87 -17.05 23.90 -7.10
CA SER A 87 -17.20 24.63 -8.37
C SER A 87 -16.61 26.05 -8.32
N ARG A 88 -16.65 26.72 -7.17
CA ARG A 88 -15.97 28.01 -6.99
C ARG A 88 -14.46 27.83 -7.01
N LEU A 89 -13.93 26.88 -6.23
CA LEU A 89 -12.50 26.57 -6.16
C LEU A 89 -11.92 26.25 -7.54
N LEU A 90 -12.60 25.44 -8.34
CA LEU A 90 -12.14 25.08 -9.69
C LEU A 90 -12.15 26.25 -10.68
N ARG A 91 -13.01 27.26 -10.50
CA ARG A 91 -12.98 28.49 -11.32
C ARG A 91 -11.73 29.33 -11.04
N ILE A 92 -11.27 29.32 -9.80
CA ILE A 92 -10.12 30.13 -9.35
C ILE A 92 -8.81 29.37 -9.56
N GLN A 93 -8.81 28.07 -9.28
CA GLN A 93 -7.64 27.19 -9.38
C GLN A 93 -7.99 25.91 -10.16
N PRO A 94 -8.05 25.96 -11.51
CA PRO A 94 -8.43 24.81 -12.33
C PRO A 94 -7.54 23.57 -12.14
N ARG A 95 -6.26 23.76 -11.80
CA ARG A 95 -5.32 22.66 -11.50
C ARG A 95 -5.76 21.79 -10.32
N MET A 96 -6.55 22.37 -9.40
CA MET A 96 -7.09 21.66 -8.24
C MET A 96 -7.99 20.47 -8.63
N SER A 97 -8.55 20.48 -9.84
CA SER A 97 -9.37 19.37 -10.35
C SER A 97 -8.63 18.03 -10.28
N ILE A 98 -7.34 18.01 -10.61
CA ILE A 98 -6.53 16.78 -10.61
C ILE A 98 -6.36 16.23 -9.19
N ALA A 99 -6.05 17.10 -8.24
CA ALA A 99 -5.84 16.70 -6.85
C ALA A 99 -7.13 16.21 -6.20
N LEU A 100 -8.26 16.90 -6.43
CA LEU A 100 -9.57 16.45 -5.96
C LEU A 100 -10.02 15.16 -6.64
N PHE A 101 -9.65 14.95 -7.90
CA PHE A 101 -9.92 13.70 -8.63
C PHE A 101 -9.17 12.53 -8.01
N ILE A 102 -7.86 12.68 -7.77
CA ILE A 102 -7.04 11.65 -7.12
C ILE A 102 -7.55 11.37 -5.70
N TRP A 103 -7.84 12.43 -4.93
CA TRP A 103 -8.33 12.32 -3.56
C TRP A 103 -9.70 11.63 -3.48
N SER A 104 -10.63 11.99 -4.36
CA SER A 104 -11.97 11.40 -4.37
C SER A 104 -11.94 9.92 -4.73
N ALA A 105 -11.02 9.51 -5.62
CA ALA A 105 -10.75 8.10 -5.87
C ALA A 105 -10.13 7.38 -4.66
N SER A 106 -9.15 8.01 -3.98
CA SER A 106 -8.47 7.42 -2.82
C SER A 106 -9.30 7.36 -1.55
N THR A 107 -10.46 8.03 -1.51
CA THR A 107 -11.39 8.05 -0.36
C THR A 107 -12.76 7.46 -0.66
N ASN A 108 -12.96 6.92 -1.86
CA ASN A 108 -14.25 6.44 -2.36
C ASN A 108 -15.35 7.52 -2.38
N ASN A 109 -15.00 8.80 -2.49
CA ASN A 109 -15.98 9.87 -2.65
C ASN A 109 -16.52 9.90 -4.09
N LEU A 110 -17.37 8.93 -4.41
CA LEU A 110 -17.87 8.67 -5.75
C LEU A 110 -18.68 9.83 -6.33
N SER A 111 -19.41 10.56 -5.48
CA SER A 111 -20.17 11.75 -5.87
C SER A 111 -19.25 12.84 -6.41
N LEU A 112 -18.15 13.14 -5.69
CA LEU A 112 -17.17 14.11 -6.15
C LEU A 112 -16.41 13.60 -7.38
N LEU A 113 -15.97 12.34 -7.36
CA LEU A 113 -15.23 11.70 -8.45
C LEU A 113 -15.99 11.75 -9.78
N ARG A 114 -17.32 11.56 -9.75
CA ARG A 114 -18.20 11.65 -10.93
C ARG A 114 -18.47 13.08 -11.38
N SER A 115 -18.36 14.05 -10.48
CA SER A 115 -18.59 15.48 -10.79
C SER A 115 -17.37 16.16 -11.42
N LEU A 116 -16.19 15.53 -11.34
CA LEU A 116 -14.94 16.05 -11.86
C LEU A 116 -14.66 15.49 -13.26
N ASP A 117 -14.12 16.33 -14.13
CA ASP A 117 -13.64 15.89 -15.43
C ASP A 117 -12.46 14.93 -15.26
N ILE A 118 -12.48 13.84 -16.03
CA ILE A 118 -11.35 12.90 -16.06
C ILE A 118 -10.15 13.64 -16.65
N PRO A 119 -8.99 13.64 -15.96
CA PRO A 119 -7.81 14.32 -16.45
C PRO A 119 -7.40 13.81 -17.84
N LYS A 120 -7.19 14.71 -18.80
CA LYS A 120 -6.74 14.37 -20.17
C LYS A 120 -5.42 13.58 -20.18
N ASN A 121 -4.60 13.77 -19.15
CA ASN A 121 -3.37 13.00 -18.99
C ASN A 121 -3.69 11.70 -18.26
N ASP A 122 -3.65 10.60 -19.01
CA ASP A 122 -3.95 9.24 -18.54
C ASP A 122 -3.16 8.84 -17.28
N ARG A 123 -2.00 9.47 -17.02
CA ARG A 123 -1.21 9.21 -15.80
C ARG A 123 -1.98 9.44 -14.50
N TYR A 124 -2.81 10.48 -14.44
CA TYR A 124 -3.56 10.81 -13.22
C TYR A 124 -4.73 9.85 -13.03
N GLY A 125 -5.34 9.40 -14.13
CA GLY A 125 -6.33 8.31 -14.13
C GLY A 125 -5.73 7.02 -13.56
N ARG A 126 -4.58 6.58 -14.08
CA ARG A 126 -3.88 5.38 -13.60
C ARG A 126 -3.47 5.47 -12.13
N LEU A 127 -2.98 6.63 -11.69
CA LEU A 127 -2.64 6.87 -10.27
C LEU A 127 -3.88 6.80 -9.37
N ALA A 128 -4.95 7.52 -9.73
CA ALA A 128 -6.21 7.50 -8.98
C ALA A 128 -6.76 6.07 -8.87
N THR A 129 -6.67 5.29 -9.95
CA THR A 129 -7.07 3.88 -10.01
C THR A 129 -6.20 3.02 -9.09
N ALA A 130 -4.88 3.22 -9.08
CA ALA A 130 -3.97 2.51 -8.20
C ALA A 130 -4.21 2.81 -6.72
N LEU A 131 -4.51 4.07 -6.37
CA LEU A 131 -4.83 4.47 -5.00
C LEU A 131 -6.19 3.92 -4.54
N ALA A 132 -7.22 3.99 -5.38
CA ALA A 132 -8.51 3.35 -5.11
C ALA A 132 -8.31 1.84 -4.83
N ALA A 133 -7.45 1.17 -5.60
CA ALA A 133 -7.12 -0.22 -5.38
C ALA A 133 -6.39 -0.45 -4.04
N TRP A 134 -5.35 0.34 -3.75
CA TRP A 134 -4.61 0.28 -2.49
C TRP A 134 -5.50 0.50 -1.26
N HIS A 135 -6.50 1.38 -1.34
CA HIS A 135 -7.41 1.65 -0.22
C HIS A 135 -8.65 0.74 -0.19
N GLY A 136 -8.78 -0.19 -1.14
CA GLY A 136 -9.89 -1.14 -1.17
C GLY A 136 -11.21 -0.54 -1.62
N HIS A 137 -11.17 0.58 -2.34
CA HIS A 137 -12.34 1.33 -2.77
C HIS A 137 -12.87 0.80 -4.10
N LEU A 138 -13.60 -0.31 -4.03
CA LEU A 138 -14.10 -1.02 -5.20
C LEU A 138 -15.03 -0.16 -6.07
N ASP A 139 -15.90 0.68 -5.50
CA ASP A 139 -16.83 1.50 -6.29
C ASP A 139 -16.11 2.54 -7.14
N ALA A 140 -15.15 3.25 -6.55
CA ALA A 140 -14.27 4.16 -7.27
C ALA A 140 -13.46 3.42 -8.34
N LEU A 141 -12.96 2.23 -8.03
CA LEU A 141 -12.21 1.41 -8.97
C LEU A 141 -13.06 0.96 -10.17
N VAL A 142 -14.28 0.50 -9.93
CA VAL A 142 -15.26 0.14 -10.96
C VAL A 142 -15.57 1.35 -11.83
N TYR A 143 -15.83 2.51 -11.24
CA TYR A 143 -16.05 3.74 -12.00
C TYR A 143 -14.84 4.08 -12.89
N LEU A 144 -13.64 4.11 -12.31
CA LEU A 144 -12.41 4.45 -13.03
C LEU A 144 -12.08 3.46 -14.15
N SER A 145 -12.44 2.17 -14.00
CA SER A 145 -12.19 1.14 -15.01
C SER A 145 -12.90 1.39 -16.36
N HIS A 146 -14.00 2.15 -16.36
CA HIS A 146 -14.71 2.53 -17.58
C HIS A 146 -13.96 3.61 -18.38
N HIS A 147 -12.99 4.27 -17.74
CA HIS A 147 -12.28 5.43 -18.28
C HIS A 147 -10.78 5.20 -18.40
N VAL A 148 -10.23 4.28 -17.61
CA VAL A 148 -8.81 3.97 -17.54
C VAL A 148 -8.62 2.48 -17.87
N PRO A 149 -7.83 2.14 -18.91
CA PRO A 149 -7.62 0.75 -19.29
C PRO A 149 -6.82 0.02 -18.20
N ILE A 150 -7.48 -0.89 -17.47
CA ILE A 150 -6.91 -1.61 -16.33
C ILE A 150 -5.64 -2.39 -16.69
N GLN A 151 -5.53 -2.87 -17.92
CA GLN A 151 -4.36 -3.61 -18.42
C GLN A 151 -3.11 -2.71 -18.58
N SER A 152 -3.30 -1.39 -18.63
CA SER A 152 -2.22 -0.40 -18.74
C SER A 152 -1.71 0.09 -17.38
N LEU A 153 -2.33 -0.34 -16.28
CA LEU A 153 -1.91 0.02 -14.94
C LEU A 153 -0.48 -0.46 -14.66
N PRO A 154 0.28 0.28 -13.84
CA PRO A 154 1.62 -0.14 -13.47
C PRO A 154 1.61 -1.51 -12.78
N HIS A 155 2.71 -2.24 -12.91
CA HIS A 155 2.90 -3.48 -12.17
C HIS A 155 2.78 -3.22 -10.66
N GLY A 156 2.19 -4.15 -9.90
CA GLY A 156 2.11 -4.07 -8.44
C GLY A 156 0.86 -3.41 -7.87
N VAL A 157 -0.07 -2.92 -8.71
CA VAL A 157 -1.39 -2.45 -8.21
C VAL A 157 -2.16 -3.59 -7.52
N VAL A 158 -2.18 -4.77 -8.14
CA VAL A 158 -2.76 -5.97 -7.53
C VAL A 158 -2.02 -6.34 -6.24
N ASP A 159 -0.69 -6.28 -6.27
CA ASP A 159 0.17 -6.63 -5.13
C ASP A 159 -0.12 -5.74 -3.91
N GLY A 160 -0.32 -4.43 -4.09
CA GLY A 160 -0.64 -3.56 -2.95
C GLY A 160 -2.08 -3.64 -2.47
N ALA A 161 -3.05 -3.95 -3.34
CA ALA A 161 -4.39 -4.34 -2.88
C ALA A 161 -4.33 -5.65 -2.06
N ALA A 162 -3.49 -6.60 -2.49
CA ALA A 162 -3.24 -7.86 -1.80
C ALA A 162 -2.49 -7.65 -0.47
N ALA A 163 -1.53 -6.72 -0.41
CA ALA A 163 -0.79 -6.33 0.80
C ALA A 163 -1.68 -5.80 1.91
N ARG A 164 -2.87 -5.29 1.55
CA ARG A 164 -3.84 -4.69 2.48
C ARG A 164 -5.09 -5.53 2.67
N GLY A 165 -5.12 -6.73 2.06
CA GLY A 165 -6.19 -7.69 2.27
C GLY A 165 -7.49 -7.36 1.55
N HIS A 166 -7.46 -6.45 0.56
CA HIS A 166 -8.65 -6.01 -0.17
C HIS A 166 -9.04 -7.02 -1.26
N LEU A 167 -9.62 -8.15 -0.85
CA LEU A 167 -9.94 -9.28 -1.71
C LEU A 167 -10.84 -8.92 -2.90
N ASP A 168 -11.89 -8.13 -2.68
CA ASP A 168 -12.83 -7.79 -3.77
C ASP A 168 -12.16 -6.92 -4.83
N THR A 169 -11.29 -6.01 -4.41
CA THR A 169 -10.43 -5.22 -5.30
C THR A 169 -9.46 -6.11 -6.08
N VAL A 170 -8.78 -7.05 -5.40
CA VAL A 170 -7.88 -8.01 -6.06
C VAL A 170 -8.64 -8.82 -7.10
N ARG A 171 -9.83 -9.33 -6.76
CA ARG A 171 -10.70 -10.08 -7.68
C ARG A 171 -11.02 -9.24 -8.91
N PHE A 172 -11.51 -8.03 -8.71
CA PHE A 172 -11.88 -7.12 -9.79
C PHE A 172 -10.70 -6.83 -10.73
N LEU A 173 -9.56 -6.43 -10.19
CA LEU A 173 -8.36 -6.13 -10.99
C LEU A 173 -7.91 -7.34 -11.82
N CYS A 174 -7.89 -8.53 -11.23
CA CYS A 174 -7.51 -9.75 -11.94
C CYS A 174 -8.52 -10.11 -13.04
N THR A 175 -9.83 -9.95 -12.80
CA THR A 175 -10.84 -10.19 -13.84
C THR A 175 -10.74 -9.22 -15.01
N CYS A 176 -10.29 -7.99 -14.75
CA CYS A 176 -10.06 -6.98 -15.77
C CYS A 176 -8.69 -7.12 -16.47
N GLY A 177 -7.88 -8.14 -16.14
CA GLY A 177 -6.58 -8.36 -16.78
C GLY A 177 -5.47 -7.42 -16.32
N ALA A 178 -5.54 -6.90 -15.09
CA ALA A 178 -4.43 -6.16 -14.50
C ALA A 178 -3.18 -7.04 -14.43
N SER A 179 -2.01 -6.43 -14.62
CA SER A 179 -0.73 -7.15 -14.52
C SER A 179 -0.46 -7.61 -13.08
N VAL A 180 -0.10 -8.88 -12.93
CA VAL A 180 0.25 -9.50 -11.64
C VAL A 180 1.75 -9.78 -11.57
N TRP A 181 2.37 -9.50 -10.43
CA TRP A 181 3.81 -9.77 -10.22
C TRP A 181 4.01 -10.81 -9.11
N ARG A 182 3.82 -10.45 -7.84
CA ARG A 182 3.99 -11.33 -6.67
C ARG A 182 2.86 -11.15 -5.64
N PRO A 183 1.58 -11.14 -6.05
CA PRO A 183 0.48 -10.82 -5.13
C PRO A 183 0.35 -11.85 -3.99
N VAL A 184 0.69 -13.13 -4.26
CA VAL A 184 0.66 -14.18 -3.22
C VAL A 184 1.71 -13.96 -2.15
N ASN A 185 2.96 -13.67 -2.54
CA ASN A 185 4.06 -13.42 -1.62
C ASN A 185 3.79 -12.21 -0.71
N VAL A 186 3.19 -11.17 -1.28
CA VAL A 186 2.89 -9.92 -0.57
C VAL A 186 1.70 -10.13 0.38
N ALA A 187 0.63 -10.79 -0.07
CA ALA A 187 -0.48 -11.18 0.81
C ALA A 187 0.01 -12.09 1.95
N ALA A 188 0.93 -13.01 1.67
CA ALA A 188 1.50 -13.91 2.66
C ALA A 188 2.37 -13.19 3.70
N SER A 189 3.22 -12.23 3.29
CA SER A 189 3.99 -11.39 4.22
C SER A 189 3.14 -10.50 5.11
N CYS A 190 1.89 -10.24 4.72
CA CYS A 190 0.95 -9.40 5.47
C CYS A 190 -0.15 -10.20 6.19
N GLY A 191 -0.14 -11.54 6.07
CA GLY A 191 -1.05 -12.42 6.81
C GLY A 191 -2.47 -12.51 6.24
N HIS A 192 -2.69 -12.06 5.01
CA HIS A 192 -4.01 -12.04 4.38
C HIS A 192 -4.37 -13.39 3.75
N LEU A 193 -4.67 -14.38 4.60
CA LEU A 193 -4.98 -15.76 4.18
C LEU A 193 -6.10 -15.84 3.14
N HIS A 194 -7.17 -15.07 3.29
CA HIS A 194 -8.30 -15.06 2.34
C HIS A 194 -7.88 -14.61 0.93
N VAL A 195 -6.94 -13.68 0.83
CA VAL A 195 -6.35 -13.26 -0.45
C VAL A 195 -5.42 -14.35 -1.01
N VAL A 196 -4.58 -14.96 -0.17
CA VAL A 196 -3.71 -16.09 -0.57
C VAL A 196 -4.55 -17.26 -1.12
N GLN A 197 -5.65 -17.60 -0.44
CA GLN A 197 -6.58 -18.64 -0.86
C GLN A 197 -7.18 -18.36 -2.24
N TYR A 198 -7.70 -17.16 -2.45
CA TYR A 198 -8.27 -16.75 -3.73
C TYR A 198 -7.23 -16.80 -4.86
N LEU A 199 -6.06 -16.20 -4.65
CA LEU A 199 -4.99 -16.16 -5.66
C LEU A 199 -4.51 -17.57 -6.01
N HIS A 200 -4.32 -18.44 -5.01
CA HIS A 200 -3.92 -19.82 -5.19
C HIS A 200 -4.97 -20.62 -5.98
N ALA A 201 -6.25 -20.55 -5.56
CA ALA A 201 -7.34 -21.28 -6.19
C ALA A 201 -7.54 -20.91 -7.68
N ASN A 202 -7.30 -19.64 -8.03
CA ASN A 202 -7.45 -19.13 -9.40
C ASN A 202 -6.14 -19.18 -10.21
N LYS A 203 -5.06 -19.76 -9.67
CA LYS A 203 -3.73 -19.82 -10.31
C LYS A 203 -3.21 -18.43 -10.74
N ILE A 204 -3.50 -17.40 -9.95
CA ILE A 204 -3.14 -16.02 -10.23
C ILE A 204 -1.77 -15.72 -9.62
N GLY A 205 -0.81 -15.40 -10.50
CA GLY A 205 0.57 -15.15 -10.11
C GLY A 205 1.35 -16.44 -9.82
N ARG A 206 2.65 -16.29 -9.59
CA ARG A 206 3.52 -17.43 -9.26
C ARG A 206 3.52 -17.65 -7.76
N LEU A 207 3.21 -18.87 -7.35
CA LEU A 207 3.42 -19.33 -5.99
C LEU A 207 4.91 -19.66 -5.82
N LEU A 208 5.64 -18.76 -5.18
CA LEU A 208 7.08 -18.90 -4.95
C LEU A 208 7.32 -19.50 -3.57
N ALA A 209 8.38 -20.31 -3.42
CA ALA A 209 8.82 -20.82 -2.11
C ALA A 209 9.04 -19.69 -1.08
N THR A 210 9.40 -18.49 -1.57
CA THR A 210 9.54 -17.29 -0.76
C THR A 210 8.23 -16.82 -0.10
N ALA A 211 7.05 -17.33 -0.49
CA ALA A 211 5.80 -17.02 0.18
C ALA A 211 5.73 -17.65 1.59
N LEU A 212 6.29 -18.85 1.78
CA LEU A 212 6.38 -19.49 3.09
C LEU A 212 7.32 -18.70 3.99
N ASP A 213 8.52 -18.39 3.50
CA ASP A 213 9.49 -17.56 4.21
C ASP A 213 8.88 -16.22 4.64
N ASN A 214 8.19 -15.53 3.73
CA ASN A 214 7.51 -14.27 4.02
C ASN A 214 6.46 -14.39 5.13
N ALA A 215 5.64 -15.47 5.11
CA ALA A 215 4.63 -15.71 6.13
C ALA A 215 5.26 -16.04 7.50
N VAL A 216 6.36 -16.80 7.51
CA VAL A 216 7.16 -17.09 8.71
C VAL A 216 7.77 -15.82 9.28
N GLU A 217 8.40 -15.02 8.43
CA GLU A 217 8.99 -13.73 8.81
C GLU A 217 7.95 -12.74 9.34
N GLY A 218 6.68 -12.84 8.91
CA GLY A 218 5.56 -12.04 9.41
C GLY A 218 4.84 -12.65 10.61
N GLY A 219 5.19 -13.87 11.03
CA GLY A 219 4.54 -14.56 12.14
C GLY A 219 3.11 -15.05 11.84
N HIS A 220 2.73 -15.18 10.57
CA HIS A 220 1.38 -15.49 10.14
C HIS A 220 1.11 -17.01 10.08
N LEU A 221 0.89 -17.62 11.26
CA LEU A 221 0.69 -19.07 11.40
C LEU A 221 -0.42 -19.64 10.51
N ASN A 222 -1.55 -18.94 10.38
CA ASN A 222 -2.68 -19.34 9.54
C ASN A 222 -2.30 -19.44 8.05
N VAL A 223 -1.43 -18.54 7.56
CA VAL A 223 -0.92 -18.57 6.20
C VAL A 223 0.10 -19.69 6.03
N VAL A 224 1.02 -19.87 6.99
CA VAL A 224 2.01 -20.97 6.99
C VAL A 224 1.31 -22.33 6.91
N ASP A 225 0.32 -22.54 7.77
CA ASP A 225 -0.46 -23.78 7.84
C ASP A 225 -1.21 -24.06 6.52
N TYR A 226 -1.80 -23.03 5.89
CA TYR A 226 -2.40 -23.16 4.56
C TYR A 226 -1.36 -23.52 3.48
N LEU A 227 -0.25 -22.79 3.40
CA LEU A 227 0.80 -23.04 2.40
C LEU A 227 1.40 -24.46 2.55
N ARG A 228 1.52 -24.97 3.77
CA ARG A 228 1.96 -26.34 4.03
C ARG A 228 0.97 -27.38 3.54
N ARG A 229 -0.32 -27.25 3.88
CA ARG A 229 -1.36 -28.22 3.44
C ARG A 229 -1.48 -28.31 1.93
N HIS A 230 -1.07 -27.27 1.22
CA HIS A 230 -1.06 -27.23 -0.24
C HIS A 230 0.31 -27.55 -0.85
N HIS A 231 1.24 -28.13 -0.06
CA HIS A 231 2.57 -28.59 -0.51
C HIS A 231 3.36 -27.54 -1.29
N VAL A 232 3.26 -26.27 -0.85
CA VAL A 232 3.94 -25.16 -1.51
C VAL A 232 5.43 -25.16 -1.20
N ALA A 233 5.78 -25.53 0.04
CA ALA A 233 7.14 -25.73 0.52
C ALA A 233 7.10 -26.58 1.79
N ASP A 234 8.06 -27.50 1.93
CA ASP A 234 8.13 -28.42 3.05
C ASP A 234 8.85 -27.82 4.27
N THR A 235 9.78 -26.89 4.05
CA THR A 235 10.57 -26.22 5.10
C THR A 235 10.75 -24.74 4.80
N CYS A 236 10.92 -23.94 5.86
CA CYS A 236 11.30 -22.53 5.71
C CYS A 236 12.83 -22.39 5.71
N SER A 237 13.33 -21.32 5.11
CA SER A 237 14.77 -21.04 5.14
C SER A 237 15.26 -20.70 6.54
N SER A 238 16.54 -20.97 6.82
CA SER A 238 17.19 -20.57 8.08
C SER A 238 17.09 -19.06 8.32
N ARG A 239 17.09 -18.26 7.24
CA ARG A 239 16.93 -16.80 7.29
C ARG A 239 15.53 -16.42 7.80
N ALA A 240 14.48 -17.05 7.29
CA ALA A 240 13.11 -16.81 7.76
C ALA A 240 12.92 -17.23 9.22
N PHE A 241 13.49 -18.37 9.62
CA PHE A 241 13.46 -18.83 11.01
C PHE A 241 14.16 -17.85 11.96
N ILE A 242 15.38 -17.41 11.64
CA ILE A 242 16.12 -16.42 12.44
C ILE A 242 15.35 -15.11 12.53
N ALA A 243 14.72 -14.66 11.45
CA ALA A 243 13.91 -13.44 11.45
C ALA A 243 12.65 -13.57 12.33
N ALA A 244 12.00 -14.74 12.37
CA ALA A 244 10.89 -14.98 13.29
C ALA A 244 11.34 -14.89 14.77
N VAL A 245 12.54 -15.39 15.09
CA VAL A 245 13.15 -15.23 16.42
C VAL A 245 13.47 -13.76 16.70
N ALA A 246 14.12 -13.07 15.75
CA ALA A 246 14.50 -11.67 15.90
C ALA A 246 13.31 -10.74 16.16
N LYS A 247 12.16 -11.02 15.54
CA LYS A 247 10.90 -10.27 15.71
C LYS A 247 10.05 -10.73 16.90
N GLY A 248 10.52 -11.71 17.68
CA GLY A 248 9.80 -12.22 18.86
C GLY A 248 8.53 -13.00 18.54
N HIS A 249 8.44 -13.64 17.36
CA HIS A 249 7.29 -14.45 16.98
C HIS A 249 7.32 -15.83 17.65
N ALA A 250 7.24 -15.87 18.99
CA ALA A 250 7.44 -17.08 19.79
C ALA A 250 6.53 -18.24 19.38
N ALA A 251 5.23 -18.00 19.17
CA ALA A 251 4.29 -19.03 18.71
C ALA A 251 4.67 -19.64 17.35
N MET A 252 5.17 -18.82 16.43
CA MET A 252 5.69 -19.28 15.13
C MET A 252 6.93 -20.16 15.33
N VAL A 253 7.89 -19.72 16.15
CA VAL A 253 9.13 -20.46 16.42
C VAL A 253 8.84 -21.81 17.09
N HIS A 254 7.94 -21.84 18.08
CA HIS A 254 7.50 -23.09 18.72
C HIS A 254 6.89 -24.04 17.69
N TYR A 255 5.97 -23.55 16.86
CA TYR A 255 5.33 -24.34 15.80
C TYR A 255 6.37 -24.92 14.82
N LEU A 256 7.27 -24.10 14.30
CA LEU A 256 8.29 -24.53 13.33
C LEU A 256 9.23 -25.60 13.89
N VAL A 257 9.62 -25.48 15.17
CA VAL A 257 10.51 -26.44 15.83
C VAL A 257 9.78 -27.74 16.18
N GLN A 258 8.54 -27.67 16.66
CA GLN A 258 7.73 -28.85 16.99
C GLN A 258 7.43 -29.71 15.76
N GLU A 259 7.13 -29.05 14.65
CA GLU A 259 6.82 -29.69 13.36
C GLU A 259 8.08 -30.03 12.55
N ASN A 260 9.28 -29.75 13.09
CA ASN A 260 10.58 -29.98 12.43
C ASN A 260 10.70 -29.31 11.04
N LEU A 261 10.13 -28.11 10.90
CA LEU A 261 10.08 -27.34 9.64
C LEU A 261 11.28 -26.42 9.44
N ALA A 262 12.08 -26.25 10.48
CA ALA A 262 13.34 -25.52 10.42
C ALA A 262 14.36 -26.14 11.37
N PRO A 263 15.63 -26.26 10.95
CA PRO A 263 16.70 -26.63 11.85
C PRO A 263 16.97 -25.49 12.84
N VAL A 264 17.14 -25.82 14.12
CA VAL A 264 17.60 -24.87 15.12
C VAL A 264 19.08 -24.57 14.85
N THR A 265 19.40 -23.29 14.63
CA THR A 265 20.76 -22.83 14.34
C THR A 265 21.35 -22.05 15.52
N ASN A 266 22.67 -22.08 15.67
CA ASN A 266 23.37 -21.26 16.68
C ASN A 266 23.07 -19.76 16.49
N SER A 267 22.96 -19.30 15.24
CA SER A 267 22.58 -17.92 14.93
C SER A 267 21.22 -17.53 15.49
N ALA A 268 20.22 -18.43 15.47
CA ALA A 268 18.92 -18.16 16.08
C ALA A 268 19.02 -18.04 17.62
N ILE A 269 19.85 -18.87 18.24
CA ILE A 269 20.11 -18.81 19.69
C ILE A 269 20.80 -17.49 20.07
N ASP A 270 21.79 -17.06 19.29
CA ASP A 270 22.52 -15.82 19.55
C ASP A 270 21.65 -14.57 19.37
N VAL A 271 20.72 -14.59 18.39
CA VAL A 271 19.70 -13.55 18.25
C VAL A 271 18.74 -13.52 19.46
N ALA A 272 18.28 -14.67 19.93
CA ALA A 272 17.44 -14.73 21.13
C ALA A 272 18.16 -14.19 22.38
N LYS A 273 19.46 -14.48 22.54
CA LYS A 273 20.30 -13.90 23.60
C LYS A 273 20.42 -12.38 23.46
N PHE A 274 20.67 -11.89 22.25
CA PHE A 274 20.79 -10.45 21.98
C PHE A 274 19.49 -9.70 22.33
N ASN A 275 18.33 -10.31 22.07
CA ASN A 275 17.04 -9.77 22.44
C ASN A 275 16.71 -9.88 23.94
N GLY A 276 17.53 -10.57 24.74
CA GLY A 276 17.25 -10.82 26.16
C GLY A 276 16.10 -11.82 26.41
N ASP A 277 15.69 -12.58 25.41
CA ASP A 277 14.59 -13.54 25.50
C ASP A 277 15.08 -14.87 26.12
N HIS A 278 15.18 -14.89 27.44
CA HIS A 278 15.70 -16.03 28.18
C HIS A 278 14.86 -17.30 28.00
N GLU A 279 13.54 -17.18 27.87
CA GLU A 279 12.64 -18.32 27.63
C GLU A 279 12.89 -18.93 26.26
N MET A 280 13.01 -18.10 25.22
CA MET A 280 13.33 -18.57 23.87
C MET A 280 14.71 -19.21 23.80
N VAL A 281 15.72 -18.67 24.49
CA VAL A 281 17.06 -19.28 24.56
C VAL A 281 16.98 -20.68 25.17
N GLN A 282 16.27 -20.86 26.29
CA GLN A 282 16.10 -22.17 26.92
C GLN A 282 15.35 -23.14 25.98
N PHE A 283 14.29 -22.66 25.33
CA PHE A 283 13.54 -23.44 24.36
C PHE A 283 14.43 -23.92 23.21
N LEU A 284 15.14 -23.01 22.53
CA LEU A 284 15.99 -23.33 21.39
C LEU A 284 17.16 -24.26 21.77
N LEU A 285 17.80 -24.05 22.94
CA LEU A 285 18.85 -24.96 23.43
C LEU A 285 18.31 -26.37 23.70
N SER A 286 17.11 -26.47 24.30
CA SER A 286 16.47 -27.77 24.54
C SER A 286 16.09 -28.47 23.23
N ALA A 287 15.61 -27.71 22.25
CA ALA A 287 15.18 -28.22 20.96
C ALA A 287 16.36 -28.64 20.07
N GLY A 288 17.43 -27.84 20.04
CA GLY A 288 18.65 -28.15 19.27
C GLY A 288 19.27 -29.48 19.69
N ARG A 289 19.32 -29.78 20.99
CA ARG A 289 19.80 -31.08 21.51
C ARG A 289 18.95 -32.27 21.03
N ARG A 290 17.63 -32.08 20.91
CA ARG A 290 16.72 -33.14 20.42
C ARG A 290 16.86 -33.37 18.92
N GLN A 291 17.14 -32.32 18.15
CA GLN A 291 17.37 -32.43 16.71
C GLN A 291 18.72 -33.09 16.40
N SER A 292 19.79 -32.77 17.14
CA SER A 292 21.10 -33.39 16.95
C SER A 292 21.13 -34.88 17.31
N GLY A 293 20.43 -35.29 18.36
CA GLY A 293 20.35 -36.70 18.79
C GLY A 293 19.41 -37.59 17.96
N ARG A 294 18.71 -37.06 16.95
CA ARG A 294 17.89 -37.83 16.00
C ARG A 294 18.61 -38.11 14.67
N ALA A 295 19.79 -37.54 14.47
CA ALA A 295 20.60 -37.70 13.26
C ALA A 295 21.71 -38.77 13.42
N GLU A 296 21.76 -39.45 14.58
CA GLU A 296 22.60 -40.61 14.89
C GLU A 296 21.75 -41.88 14.89
#